data_AF-A0A2A2W6S1-F1
#
_entry.id   AF-A0A2A2W6S1-F1
#
_cell.length_a   1.000
_cell.length_b   1.000
_cell.length_c   1.000
_cell.angle_alpha   90.00
_cell.angle_beta   90.00
_cell.angle_gamma   90.00
#
_symmetry.space_group_name_H-M   'P 1'
#
loop_
_entity.id
_entity.type
_entity.pdbx_description
1 polymer ?
#
loop_
_entity_poly.entity_id
_entity_poly.type
_entity_poly.pdbx_seq_one_letter_code
_entity_poly.pdbx_strand_id
1 'polypeptide(L)'
;MPARLLTLLLVVFSLTVTTLPAASPTGRWSGSWSSSSTGHHGPLRAKIRAVDANTYRALFAGRFAKVIPFVYPAKLQRVPGTSNRYHSSTRLPLLGEYRMTATVTPHQFNATFRGKKDLGVFRMSR
;
A
#
# COMPACT_ATOMS: atom_id res chain seq x y z
N MET A 1 -39.57 33.14 -51.88
CA MET A 1 -38.23 32.54 -51.69
C MET A 1 -38.16 32.01 -50.25
N PRO A 2 -37.92 30.71 -49.99
CA PRO A 2 -37.94 30.19 -48.63
C PRO A 2 -36.58 30.37 -47.95
N ALA A 3 -36.60 30.85 -46.70
CA ALA A 3 -35.44 30.97 -45.84
C ALA A 3 -34.98 29.57 -45.39
N ARG A 4 -33.70 29.26 -45.61
CA ARG A 4 -33.08 28.01 -45.14
C ARG A 4 -32.62 28.18 -43.69
N LEU A 5 -33.25 27.46 -42.77
CA LEU A 5 -32.82 27.38 -41.38
C LEU A 5 -31.52 26.55 -41.31
N LEU A 6 -30.43 27.14 -40.80
CA LEU A 6 -29.16 26.46 -40.59
C LEU A 6 -29.18 25.80 -39.20
N THR A 7 -29.22 24.47 -39.11
CA THR A 7 -29.17 23.75 -37.84
C THR A 7 -27.71 23.61 -37.40
N LEU A 8 -27.33 24.23 -36.28
CA LEU A 8 -26.01 24.07 -35.66
C LEU A 8 -25.99 22.74 -34.87
N LEU A 9 -25.17 21.78 -35.30
CA LEU A 9 -24.95 20.52 -34.58
C LEU A 9 -23.90 20.75 -33.49
N LEU A 10 -24.33 20.79 -32.22
CA LEU A 10 -23.44 20.99 -31.08
C LEU A 10 -22.88 19.63 -30.66
N VAL A 11 -21.66 19.32 -31.09
CA VAL A 11 -20.96 18.08 -30.71
C VAL A 11 -20.43 18.26 -29.28
N VAL A 12 -21.10 17.63 -28.32
CA VAL A 12 -20.67 17.59 -26.92
C VAL A 12 -19.62 16.49 -26.77
N PHE A 13 -18.36 16.86 -26.65
CA PHE A 13 -17.27 15.91 -26.37
C PHE A 13 -17.27 15.58 -24.87
N SER A 14 -17.78 14.41 -24.49
CA SER A 14 -17.70 13.94 -23.10
C SER A 14 -16.27 13.51 -22.79
N LEU A 15 -15.57 14.28 -21.96
CA LEU A 15 -14.28 13.88 -21.39
C LEU A 15 -14.53 12.72 -20.41
N THR A 16 -14.26 11.49 -20.83
CA THR A 16 -14.24 10.34 -19.92
C THR A 16 -13.00 10.45 -19.04
N VAL A 17 -13.18 10.82 -17.77
CA VAL A 17 -12.12 10.71 -16.76
C VAL A 17 -11.91 9.24 -16.48
N THR A 18 -10.87 8.65 -17.06
CA THR A 18 -10.44 7.28 -16.74
C THR A 18 -9.83 7.29 -15.34
N THR A 19 -10.63 6.95 -14.34
CA THR A 19 -10.12 6.68 -13.00
C THR A 19 -9.30 5.39 -13.06
N LEU A 20 -7.97 5.51 -12.98
CA LEU A 20 -7.12 4.33 -12.77
C LEU A 20 -7.62 3.63 -11.50
N PRO A 21 -7.88 2.30 -11.54
CA PRO A 21 -8.35 1.58 -10.37
C PRO A 21 -7.34 1.79 -9.24
N ALA A 22 -7.86 2.13 -8.04
CA ALA A 22 -7.02 2.34 -6.87
C ALA A 22 -6.11 1.12 -6.67
N ALA A 23 -4.80 1.34 -6.56
CA ALA A 23 -3.82 0.26 -6.49
C ALA A 23 -4.07 -0.56 -5.23
N SER A 24 -4.66 -1.76 -5.41
CA SER A 24 -5.00 -2.66 -4.32
C SER A 24 -3.75 -3.39 -3.81
N PRO A 25 -3.52 -3.42 -2.48
CA PRO A 25 -2.40 -4.14 -1.89
C PRO A 25 -2.66 -5.64 -1.83
N THR A 26 -3.86 -6.10 -2.20
CA THR A 26 -4.24 -7.52 -2.16
C THR A 26 -3.28 -8.37 -2.99
N GLY A 27 -2.90 -9.54 -2.47
CA GLY A 27 -2.01 -10.47 -3.14
C GLY A 27 -0.84 -10.92 -2.28
N ARG A 28 0.15 -11.51 -2.93
CA ARG A 28 1.39 -11.99 -2.31
C ARG A 28 2.51 -11.05 -2.70
N TRP A 29 3.33 -10.68 -1.72
CA TRP A 29 4.46 -9.79 -1.89
C TRP A 29 5.71 -10.46 -1.35
N SER A 30 6.86 -10.19 -1.97
CA SER A 30 8.16 -10.67 -1.53
C SER A 30 9.21 -9.56 -1.69
N GLY A 31 10.18 -9.53 -0.79
CA GLY A 31 11.27 -8.58 -0.83
C GLY A 31 12.05 -8.56 0.48
N SER A 32 12.34 -7.36 0.97
CA SER A 32 13.17 -7.18 2.16
C SER A 32 12.67 -6.08 3.08
N TRP A 33 13.20 -6.12 4.30
CA TRP A 33 13.10 -5.04 5.28
C TRP A 33 14.51 -4.62 5.69
N SER A 34 14.68 -3.37 6.12
CA SER A 34 15.88 -2.89 6.78
C SER A 34 15.56 -1.86 7.86
N SER A 35 16.31 -1.92 8.97
CA SER A 35 16.30 -0.96 10.07
C SER A 35 17.45 0.02 9.88
N SER A 36 17.14 1.31 9.84
CA SER A 36 18.17 2.37 9.88
C SER A 36 18.76 2.55 11.27
N SER A 37 18.06 2.14 12.33
CA SER A 37 18.51 2.31 13.72
C SER A 37 19.52 1.25 14.15
N THR A 38 19.42 0.03 13.61
CA THR A 38 20.28 -1.11 14.02
C THR A 38 21.13 -1.66 12.87
N GLY A 39 20.86 -1.27 11.62
CA GLY A 39 21.48 -1.86 10.43
C GLY A 39 20.99 -3.27 10.09
N HIS A 40 20.17 -3.89 10.94
CA HIS A 40 19.57 -5.18 10.66
C HIS A 40 18.66 -5.12 9.43
N HIS A 41 18.66 -6.20 8.67
CA HIS A 41 17.85 -6.35 7.48
C HIS A 41 17.60 -7.84 7.23
N GLY A 42 16.63 -8.14 6.39
CA GLY A 42 16.31 -9.51 6.05
C GLY A 42 15.19 -9.65 5.03
N PRO A 43 14.88 -10.90 4.64
CA PRO A 43 13.76 -11.16 3.75
C PRO A 43 12.45 -10.81 4.43
N LEU A 44 11.50 -10.35 3.63
CA LEU A 44 10.13 -10.06 4.03
C LEU A 44 9.18 -10.57 2.97
N ARG A 45 8.08 -11.18 3.41
CA ARG A 45 6.95 -11.58 2.57
C ARG A 45 5.68 -11.05 3.20
N ALA A 46 4.67 -10.81 2.38
CA ALA A 46 3.33 -10.46 2.87
C ALA A 46 2.25 -11.22 2.09
N LYS A 47 1.21 -11.65 2.79
CA LYS A 47 -0.07 -12.04 2.19
C LYS A 47 -1.12 -11.04 2.62
N ILE A 48 -1.72 -10.34 1.66
CA ILE A 48 -2.67 -9.25 1.92
C ILE A 48 -4.02 -9.61 1.32
N ARG A 49 -5.10 -9.43 2.09
CA ARG A 49 -6.48 -9.62 1.66
C ARG A 49 -7.34 -8.40 2.00
N ALA A 50 -8.27 -8.06 1.11
CA ALA A 50 -9.28 -7.06 1.40
C ALA A 50 -10.18 -7.52 2.58
N VAL A 51 -10.58 -6.55 3.38
CA VAL A 51 -11.63 -6.69 4.42
C VAL A 51 -12.85 -5.89 3.97
N ASP A 52 -12.62 -4.66 3.52
CA ASP A 52 -13.60 -3.77 2.91
C ASP A 52 -12.91 -2.86 1.87
N ALA A 53 -13.58 -1.82 1.38
CA ALA A 53 -13.07 -0.91 0.36
C ALA A 53 -11.77 -0.17 0.77
N ASN A 54 -11.56 0.07 2.06
CA ASN A 54 -10.47 0.88 2.59
C ASN A 54 -9.61 0.14 3.61
N THR A 55 -10.01 -1.06 4.03
CA THR A 55 -9.31 -1.86 5.02
C THR A 55 -8.83 -3.17 4.41
N TYR A 56 -7.59 -3.53 4.75
CA TYR A 56 -6.97 -4.77 4.36
C TYR A 56 -6.30 -5.43 5.56
N ARG A 57 -6.23 -6.76 5.54
CA ARG A 57 -5.45 -7.54 6.51
C ARG A 57 -4.19 -8.04 5.82
N ALA A 58 -3.04 -7.70 6.39
CA ALA A 58 -1.75 -8.22 5.99
C ALA A 58 -1.24 -9.24 7.00
N LEU A 59 -0.60 -10.30 6.51
CA LEU A 59 0.22 -11.20 7.31
C LEU A 59 1.66 -11.07 6.80
N PHE A 60 2.51 -10.42 7.59
CA PHE A 60 3.93 -10.26 7.29
C PHE A 60 4.72 -11.41 7.88
N ALA A 61 5.68 -11.93 7.14
CA ALA A 61 6.59 -12.99 7.56
C ALA A 61 8.01 -12.68 7.09
N GLY A 62 9.01 -12.86 7.95
CA GLY A 62 10.38 -12.53 7.63
C GLY A 62 11.38 -13.15 8.61
N ARG A 63 12.63 -12.67 8.56
CA ARG A 63 13.68 -13.04 9.51
C ARG A 63 14.38 -11.82 10.07
N PHE A 64 14.60 -11.82 11.38
CA PHE A 64 15.40 -10.87 12.14
C PHE A 64 16.78 -11.45 12.46
N ALA A 65 17.81 -10.60 12.52
CA ALA A 65 19.20 -11.00 12.80
C ALA A 65 19.65 -12.24 11.99
N LYS A 66 19.22 -12.33 10.72
CA LYS A 66 19.42 -13.45 9.77
C LYS A 66 18.79 -14.81 10.16
N VAL A 67 18.60 -15.12 11.45
CA VAL A 67 18.22 -16.47 11.92
C VAL A 67 16.88 -16.55 12.64
N ILE A 68 16.35 -15.45 13.17
CA ILE A 68 15.13 -15.47 14.00
C ILE A 68 13.91 -15.24 13.10
N PRO A 69 13.08 -16.25 12.80
CA PRO A 69 11.87 -16.03 12.02
C PRO A 69 10.86 -15.18 12.81
N PHE A 70 10.10 -14.36 12.10
CA PHE A 70 8.96 -13.65 12.67
C PHE A 70 7.75 -13.71 11.75
N VAL A 71 6.56 -13.67 12.35
CA VAL A 71 5.29 -13.51 11.66
C VAL A 71 4.43 -12.56 12.49
N TYR A 72 3.80 -11.57 11.86
CA TYR A 72 2.83 -10.73 12.54
C TYR A 72 1.69 -10.29 11.62
N PRO A 73 0.44 -10.27 12.13
CA PRO A 73 -0.68 -9.69 11.41
C PRO A 73 -0.67 -8.16 11.55
N ALA A 74 -1.15 -7.47 10.52
CA ALA A 74 -1.34 -6.02 10.55
C ALA A 74 -2.64 -5.63 9.82
N LYS A 75 -3.23 -4.52 10.23
CA LYS A 75 -4.36 -3.88 9.54
C LYS A 75 -3.83 -2.72 8.70
N LEU A 76 -4.02 -2.78 7.40
CA LEU A 76 -3.72 -1.66 6.49
C LEU A 76 -5.00 -0.87 6.26
N GLN A 77 -4.96 0.42 6.51
CA GLN A 77 -6.05 1.36 6.26
C GLN A 77 -5.62 2.31 5.15
N ARG A 78 -6.42 2.42 4.09
CA ARG A 78 -6.21 3.40 3.03
C ARG A 78 -6.25 4.80 3.64
N VAL A 79 -5.27 5.64 3.29
CA VAL A 79 -5.27 7.04 3.68
C VAL A 79 -6.37 7.76 2.88
N PRO A 80 -7.32 8.47 3.53
CA PRO A 80 -8.38 9.19 2.84
C PRO A 80 -7.85 10.12 1.75
N GLY A 81 -8.54 10.18 0.61
CA GLY A 81 -8.12 10.99 -0.54
C GLY A 81 -6.94 10.43 -1.34
N THR A 82 -6.46 9.22 -1.03
CA THR A 82 -5.35 8.59 -1.77
C THR A 82 -5.75 7.27 -2.41
N SER A 83 -5.21 6.99 -3.59
CA SER A 83 -5.46 5.74 -4.33
C SER A 83 -4.48 4.62 -3.97
N ASN A 84 -3.36 4.94 -3.34
CA ASN A 84 -2.23 4.02 -3.17
C ASN A 84 -1.51 4.11 -1.82
N ARG A 85 -1.93 5.00 -0.91
CA ARG A 85 -1.28 5.14 0.40
C ARG A 85 -2.06 4.43 1.49
N TYR A 86 -1.33 3.74 2.36
CA TYR A 86 -1.90 2.95 3.44
C TYR A 86 -1.15 3.23 4.75
N HIS A 87 -1.89 3.26 5.85
CA HIS A 87 -1.35 3.34 7.20
C HIS A 87 -1.62 2.04 7.97
N SER A 88 -0.76 1.71 8.91
CA SER A 88 -0.95 0.62 9.85
C SER A 88 -0.38 1.01 11.21
N SER A 89 -1.07 0.64 12.27
CA SER A 89 -0.52 0.58 13.63
C SER A 89 -0.79 -0.81 14.19
N THR A 90 0.24 -1.44 14.74
CA THR A 90 0.16 -2.78 15.33
C THR A 90 1.07 -2.85 16.53
N ARG A 91 0.57 -3.39 17.64
CA ARG A 91 1.39 -3.66 18.81
C ARG A 91 2.08 -5.02 18.64
N LEU A 92 3.40 -5.01 18.55
CA LEU A 92 4.21 -6.20 18.53
C LEU A 92 4.55 -6.61 19.97
N PRO A 93 4.47 -7.90 20.32
CA PRO A 93 4.92 -8.39 21.62
C PRO A 93 6.36 -7.95 21.89
N LEU A 94 6.63 -7.44 23.10
CA LEU A 94 7.93 -6.96 23.58
C LEU A 94 8.53 -5.73 22.87
N LEU A 95 8.13 -5.46 21.62
CA LEU A 95 8.65 -4.34 20.81
C LEU A 95 7.77 -3.09 20.86
N GLY A 96 6.54 -3.22 21.38
CA GLY A 96 5.62 -2.10 21.57
C GLY A 96 4.85 -1.76 20.30
N GLU A 97 4.40 -0.51 20.20
CA GLU A 97 3.66 -0.05 19.02
C GLU A 97 4.60 0.14 17.82
N TYR A 98 4.19 -0.40 16.68
CA TYR A 98 4.87 -0.27 15.41
C TYR A 98 3.91 0.32 14.38
N ARG A 99 4.29 1.46 13.81
CA ARG A 99 3.51 2.21 12.82
C ARG A 99 4.17 2.08 11.46
N MET A 100 3.37 1.99 10.40
CA MET A 100 3.85 1.89 9.03
C MET A 100 3.02 2.77 8.11
N THR A 101 3.68 3.40 7.14
CA THR A 101 3.04 4.07 6.01
C THR A 101 3.58 3.47 4.72
N ALA A 102 2.70 2.96 3.87
CA ALA A 102 3.05 2.31 2.61
C ALA A 102 2.50 3.08 1.41
N THR A 103 3.24 3.07 0.31
CA THR A 103 2.78 3.41 -1.03
C THR A 103 2.80 2.14 -1.87
N VAL A 104 1.67 1.83 -2.51
CA VAL A 104 1.49 0.57 -3.24
C VAL A 104 1.13 0.85 -4.69
N THR A 105 1.89 0.29 -5.62
CA THR A 105 1.59 0.31 -7.05
C THR A 105 1.17 -1.09 -7.49
N PRO A 106 0.83 -1.32 -8.77
CA PRO A 106 0.57 -2.66 -9.26
C PRO A 106 1.72 -3.66 -9.05
N HIS A 107 2.97 -3.19 -8.91
CA HIS A 107 4.17 -4.05 -8.84
C HIS A 107 5.05 -3.80 -7.61
N GLN A 108 4.79 -2.75 -6.82
CA GLN A 108 5.64 -2.38 -5.70
C GLN A 108 4.83 -2.14 -4.43
N PHE A 109 5.37 -2.61 -3.31
CA PHE A 109 4.94 -2.26 -1.97
C PHE A 109 6.16 -1.68 -1.26
N ASN A 110 6.18 -0.36 -1.13
CA ASN A 110 7.25 0.37 -0.45
C ASN A 110 6.67 1.04 0.80
N ALA A 111 7.30 0.82 1.95
CA ALA A 111 6.81 1.38 3.19
C ALA A 111 7.94 1.90 4.07
N THR A 112 7.63 2.91 4.88
CA THR A 112 8.43 3.29 6.05
C THR A 112 7.74 2.77 7.30
N PHE A 113 8.53 2.34 8.27
CA PHE A 113 8.03 1.93 9.58
C PHE A 113 8.74 2.67 10.70
N ARG A 114 8.07 2.81 11.84
CA ARG A 114 8.60 3.41 13.07
C ARG A 114 8.08 2.67 14.30
N GLY A 115 8.99 2.27 15.17
CA GLY A 115 8.73 1.84 16.55
C GLY A 115 9.42 2.76 17.56
N LYS A 116 9.41 2.38 18.85
CA LYS A 116 9.99 3.19 19.94
C LYS A 116 11.48 3.53 19.75
N LYS A 117 12.27 2.57 19.25
CA LYS A 117 13.73 2.71 19.05
C LYS A 117 14.17 2.29 17.64
N ASP A 118 13.21 2.20 16.72
CA ASP A 118 13.47 1.68 15.38
C ASP A 118 12.76 2.49 14.31
N LEU A 119 13.42 2.64 13.19
CA LEU A 119 12.95 3.25 11.96
C LEU A 119 13.50 2.40 10.83
N GLY A 120 12.73 2.25 9.76
CA GLY A 120 13.23 1.54 8.60
C GLY A 120 12.25 1.47 7.46
N VAL A 121 12.54 0.58 6.52
CA VAL A 121 11.79 0.44 5.28
C VAL A 121 11.45 -0.99 4.95
N PHE A 122 10.32 -1.18 4.27
CA PHE A 122 9.99 -2.38 3.51
C PHE A 122 10.09 -2.06 2.03
N ARG A 123 10.68 -2.98 1.26
CA ARG A 123 10.77 -2.91 -0.19
C ARG A 123 10.39 -4.27 -0.75
N MET A 124 9.21 -4.36 -1.35
CA MET A 124 8.68 -5.62 -1.88
C MET A 124 8.07 -5.43 -3.27
N SER A 125 7.98 -6.53 -4.01
CA SER A 125 7.35 -6.63 -5.31
C SER A 125 6.46 -7.88 -5.41
N ARG A 126 5.70 -7.97 -6.50
CA ARG A 126 4.89 -9.12 -6.89
C ARG A 126 4.90 -9.29 -8.40
#